data_AF-A0A2S4UH49-F1
#
_entry.id   AF-A0A2S4UH49-F1
#
_cell.length_a   1.000
_cell.length_b   1.000
_cell.length_c   1.000
_cell.angle_alpha   90.00
_cell.angle_beta   90.00
_cell.angle_gamma   90.00
#
_symmetry.space_group_name_H-M   'P 1'
#
loop_
_entity.id
_entity.type
_entity.pdbx_description
1 polymer ?
#
loop_
_entity_poly.entity_id
_entity_poly.type
_entity_poly.pdbx_seq_one_letter_code
_entity_poly.pdbx_strand_id
1 'polypeptide(L)'
;MFSYQFVLIAVVSQLAGNSLAIDCYPNNDVIKEDCHAAIDKIVYNKDNRLDTTSKHFDYNSKNCSIVLTNPDGISPTKDQVLAGYDQILNQCAGGGYLDTAPSIHLNIGNSATGPYKPYNSDFPYLTETCGLNTHAHDIVKEDCMKAYHSIPMSVEGNFLNENNQEAPSIEKTVGTCTLIFYASDGSKMNATNGQIRPIFEQLVNKCDKQSGVVSVKGGVEGQNGRVYLKIRSSRSCKVQVCY
;
A
#
# COMPACT_ATOMS: atom_id res chain seq x y z
N MET A 1 58.15 51.55 3.49
CA MET A 1 57.98 50.09 3.65
C MET A 1 56.56 49.84 4.16
N PHE A 2 55.62 49.48 3.28
CA PHE A 2 54.31 48.98 3.67
C PHE A 2 53.93 47.88 2.67
N SER A 3 54.12 46.63 3.06
CA SER A 3 53.71 45.46 2.28
C SER A 3 52.27 45.13 2.65
N TYR A 4 51.35 45.27 1.70
CA TYR A 4 49.99 44.74 1.82
C TYR A 4 49.98 43.30 1.29
N GLN A 5 49.83 42.34 2.19
CA GLN A 5 49.52 40.95 1.82
C GLN A 5 48.01 40.85 1.55
N PHE A 6 47.65 40.51 0.31
CA PHE A 6 46.31 40.06 -0.03
C PHE A 6 46.16 38.58 0.35
N VAL A 7 45.29 38.29 1.31
CA VAL A 7 44.87 36.92 1.65
C VAL A 7 43.61 36.61 0.85
N LEU A 8 43.73 35.75 -0.17
CA LEU A 8 42.58 35.18 -0.88
C LEU A 8 42.02 34.02 -0.05
N ILE A 9 40.92 34.26 0.64
CA ILE A 9 40.13 33.20 1.29
C ILE A 9 39.23 32.59 0.22
N ALA A 10 39.63 31.45 -0.34
CA ALA A 10 38.74 30.61 -1.13
C ALA A 10 37.79 29.87 -0.19
N VAL A 11 36.57 30.38 -0.05
CA VAL A 11 35.48 29.65 0.59
C VAL A 11 35.00 28.60 -0.41
N VAL A 12 35.55 27.39 -0.32
CA VAL A 12 34.94 26.22 -0.96
C VAL A 12 33.75 25.82 -0.10
N SER A 13 32.56 26.28 -0.47
CA SER A 13 31.31 25.77 0.08
C SER A 13 31.17 24.31 -0.33
N GLN A 14 31.57 23.38 0.55
CA GLN A 14 31.17 21.99 0.47
C GLN A 14 29.66 21.92 0.70
N LEU A 15 28.89 22.01 -0.39
CA LEU A 15 27.61 21.34 -0.45
C LEU A 15 27.93 19.85 -0.49
N ALA A 16 28.12 19.25 0.68
CA ALA A 16 27.87 17.82 0.84
C ALA A 16 26.35 17.64 0.66
N GLY A 17 25.90 17.70 -0.60
CA GLY A 17 24.65 17.06 -0.97
C GLY A 17 24.86 15.60 -0.65
N ASN A 18 24.18 15.10 0.39
CA ASN A 18 23.93 13.67 0.48
C ASN A 18 23.31 13.31 -0.87
N SER A 19 24.09 12.68 -1.76
CA SER A 19 23.50 12.06 -2.93
C SER A 19 22.61 10.97 -2.37
N LEU A 20 21.32 11.26 -2.28
CA LEU A 20 20.32 10.26 -2.03
C LEU A 20 20.42 9.32 -3.23
N ALA A 21 21.04 8.15 -3.01
CA ALA A 21 21.37 7.25 -4.10
C ALA A 21 20.05 6.69 -4.66
N ILE A 22 19.76 7.02 -5.91
CA ILE A 22 18.67 6.38 -6.66
C ILE A 22 19.15 5.00 -7.09
N ASP A 23 18.41 3.96 -6.71
CA ASP A 23 18.64 2.60 -7.17
C ASP A 23 17.70 2.28 -8.34
N CYS A 24 18.26 2.06 -9.53
CA CYS A 24 17.48 1.81 -10.74
C CYS A 24 17.26 0.31 -10.93
N TYR A 25 16.02 -0.10 -11.19
CA TYR A 25 15.70 -1.50 -11.41
C TYR A 25 16.03 -1.95 -12.84
N PRO A 26 16.86 -3.01 -13.01
CA PRO A 26 17.06 -3.59 -14.32
C PRO A 26 15.81 -4.37 -14.74
N ASN A 27 15.46 -4.30 -16.03
CA ASN A 27 14.36 -5.06 -16.67
C ASN A 27 12.93 -4.68 -16.24
N ASN A 28 12.74 -3.50 -15.66
CA ASN A 28 11.41 -2.91 -15.62
C ASN A 28 11.21 -2.04 -16.86
N ASP A 29 10.00 -2.08 -17.42
CA ASP A 29 9.61 -1.23 -18.55
C ASP A 29 8.39 -0.41 -18.13
N VAL A 30 8.64 0.81 -17.64
CA VAL A 30 7.58 1.74 -17.23
C VAL A 30 7.49 2.90 -18.23
N ILE A 31 6.27 3.39 -18.45
CA ILE A 31 6.03 4.55 -19.31
C ILE A 31 5.91 5.77 -18.40
N LYS A 32 6.73 6.80 -18.64
CA LYS A 32 6.80 7.99 -17.79
C LYS A 32 5.43 8.66 -17.60
N GLU A 33 4.67 8.78 -18.68
CA GLU A 33 3.33 9.37 -18.68
C GLU A 33 2.35 8.55 -17.83
N ASP A 34 2.45 7.22 -17.86
CA ASP A 34 1.62 6.35 -17.02
C ASP A 34 2.02 6.50 -15.54
N CYS A 35 3.31 6.64 -15.23
CA CYS A 35 3.76 6.92 -13.87
C CYS A 35 3.27 8.28 -13.35
N HIS A 36 3.31 9.33 -14.17
CA HIS A 36 2.75 10.63 -13.78
C HIS A 36 1.24 10.53 -13.52
N ALA A 37 0.52 9.80 -14.36
CA ALA A 37 -0.90 9.54 -14.15
C ALA A 37 -1.18 8.71 -12.87
N ALA A 38 -0.24 7.89 -12.40
CA ALA A 38 -0.33 7.22 -11.10
C ALA A 38 -0.03 8.19 -9.94
N ILE A 39 1.00 9.02 -10.05
CA ILE A 39 1.38 10.04 -9.05
C ILE A 39 0.23 11.04 -8.83
N ASP A 40 -0.46 11.45 -9.90
CA ASP A 40 -1.60 12.37 -9.83
C ASP A 40 -2.81 11.83 -9.06
N LYS A 41 -2.84 10.53 -8.75
CA LYS A 41 -3.89 9.90 -7.94
C LYS A 41 -3.65 10.04 -6.44
N ILE A 42 -2.46 10.45 -6.01
CA ILE A 42 -2.17 10.74 -4.60
C ILE A 42 -3.10 11.87 -4.13
N VAL A 43 -3.81 11.62 -3.04
CA VAL A 43 -4.72 12.57 -2.41
C VAL A 43 -3.95 13.41 -1.40
N TYR A 44 -4.01 14.73 -1.58
CA TYR A 44 -3.39 15.72 -0.69
C TYR A 44 -4.46 16.49 0.10
N ASN A 45 -4.06 17.02 1.24
CA ASN A 45 -4.83 18.01 1.99
C ASN A 45 -5.03 19.29 1.17
N LYS A 46 -5.97 20.15 1.62
CA LYS A 46 -6.30 21.42 0.95
C LYS A 46 -5.11 22.38 0.82
N ASP A 47 -4.10 22.25 1.66
CA ASP A 47 -2.85 23.00 1.62
C ASP A 47 -1.78 22.36 0.72
N ASN A 48 -2.17 21.38 -0.10
CA ASN A 48 -1.32 20.61 -1.01
C ASN A 48 -0.19 19.84 -0.31
N ARG A 49 -0.45 19.33 0.90
CA ARG A 49 0.49 18.47 1.64
C ARG A 49 -0.08 17.08 1.84
N LEU A 50 0.81 16.08 1.95
CA LEU A 50 0.36 14.74 2.31
C LEU A 50 -0.28 14.75 3.70
N ASP A 51 -1.29 13.92 3.87
CA ASP A 51 -1.82 13.67 5.20
C ASP A 51 -0.81 12.87 6.05
N THR A 52 -0.88 13.06 7.36
CA THR A 52 0.06 12.44 8.31
C THR A 52 -0.41 11.06 8.79
N THR A 53 -1.62 10.65 8.39
CA THR A 53 -2.30 9.44 8.84
C THR A 53 -1.95 8.26 7.94
N SER A 54 -2.04 8.43 6.61
CA SER A 54 -1.59 7.45 5.62
C SER A 54 -0.07 7.27 5.70
N LYS A 55 0.36 6.02 5.85
CA LYS A 55 1.77 5.60 5.96
C LYS A 55 2.28 4.95 4.69
N HIS A 56 1.38 4.51 3.83
CA HIS A 56 1.68 3.86 2.57
C HIS A 56 0.71 4.36 1.49
N PHE A 57 1.23 4.64 0.31
CA PHE A 57 0.48 5.16 -0.81
C PHE A 57 0.86 4.31 -2.01
N ASP A 58 -0.10 3.57 -2.55
CA ASP A 58 0.10 2.70 -3.70
C ASP A 58 -0.87 3.14 -4.79
N TYR A 59 -0.32 3.58 -5.91
CA TYR A 59 -1.08 3.99 -7.08
C TYR A 59 -0.55 3.36 -8.36
N ASN A 60 -1.47 2.91 -9.21
CA ASN A 60 -1.20 2.25 -10.47
C ASN A 60 -1.86 3.02 -11.59
N SER A 61 -1.22 3.03 -12.74
CA SER A 61 -1.83 3.43 -13.99
C SER A 61 -1.22 2.58 -15.10
N LYS A 62 -2.06 1.76 -15.76
CA LYS A 62 -1.60 0.83 -16.79
C LYS A 62 -0.43 -0.04 -16.29
N ASN A 63 0.75 0.06 -16.91
CA ASN A 63 1.93 -0.73 -16.58
C ASN A 63 2.78 -0.13 -15.45
N CYS A 64 2.50 1.07 -14.95
CA CYS A 64 3.28 1.72 -13.91
C CYS A 64 2.60 1.65 -12.53
N SER A 65 3.39 1.26 -11.53
CA SER A 65 3.06 1.31 -10.10
C SER A 65 3.98 2.31 -9.42
N ILE A 66 3.43 3.17 -8.60
CA ILE A 66 4.19 4.04 -7.70
C ILE A 66 3.84 3.69 -6.26
N VAL A 67 4.86 3.60 -5.43
CA VAL A 67 4.71 3.42 -3.99
C VAL A 67 5.42 4.56 -3.26
N LEU A 68 4.74 5.16 -2.29
CA LEU A 68 5.31 6.09 -1.32
C LEU A 68 5.13 5.48 0.07
N THR A 69 6.18 5.39 0.86
CA THR A 69 6.09 5.03 2.28
C THR A 69 6.53 6.21 3.14
N ASN A 70 5.71 6.54 4.14
CA ASN A 70 5.86 7.66 5.05
C ASN A 70 5.59 7.20 6.50
N PRO A 71 6.48 6.34 7.05
CA PRO A 71 6.24 5.70 8.34
C PRO A 71 6.10 6.71 9.48
N ASP A 72 6.85 7.81 9.41
CA ASP A 72 6.87 8.86 10.44
C ASP A 72 5.68 9.82 10.32
N GLY A 73 4.87 9.72 9.26
CA GLY A 73 3.74 10.62 9.04
C GLY A 73 4.15 12.07 8.86
N ILE A 74 5.28 12.32 8.20
CA ILE A 74 5.66 13.70 7.84
C ILE A 74 4.74 14.20 6.72
N SER A 75 4.62 15.52 6.57
CA SER A 75 3.66 16.11 5.63
C SER A 75 4.41 16.89 4.54
N PRO A 76 5.09 16.25 3.57
CA PRO A 76 5.71 16.96 2.46
C PRO A 76 4.67 17.63 1.57
N THR A 77 5.09 18.65 0.81
CA THR A 77 4.23 19.25 -0.23
C THR A 77 4.11 18.33 -1.44
N LYS A 78 3.05 18.53 -2.22
CA LYS A 78 2.88 17.87 -3.53
C LYS A 78 4.10 18.02 -4.42
N ASP A 79 4.66 19.22 -4.50
CA ASP A 79 5.85 19.50 -5.32
C ASP A 79 7.08 18.72 -4.86
N GLN A 80 7.27 18.55 -3.55
CA GLN A 80 8.37 17.75 -3.01
C GLN A 80 8.23 16.27 -3.40
N VAL A 81 7.02 15.72 -3.31
CA VAL A 81 6.73 14.33 -3.71
C VAL A 81 6.93 14.14 -5.21
N LEU A 82 6.38 15.04 -6.03
CA LEU A 82 6.51 15.00 -7.49
C LEU A 82 7.99 15.10 -7.91
N ALA A 83 8.73 16.03 -7.33
CA ALA A 83 10.16 16.20 -7.63
C ALA A 83 10.97 14.94 -7.32
N GLY A 84 10.65 14.22 -6.24
CA GLY A 84 11.30 12.96 -5.90
C GLY A 84 11.03 11.85 -6.92
N TYR A 85 9.80 11.70 -7.39
CA TYR A 85 9.49 10.76 -8.46
C TYR A 85 10.11 11.15 -9.81
N ASP A 86 10.13 12.45 -10.14
CA ASP A 86 10.78 12.96 -11.34
C ASP A 86 12.29 12.67 -11.34
N GLN A 87 12.95 12.69 -10.18
CA GLN A 87 14.36 12.28 -10.07
C GLN A 87 14.54 10.81 -10.50
N ILE A 88 13.68 9.91 -10.03
CA ILE A 88 13.72 8.50 -10.45
C ILE A 88 13.48 8.37 -11.96
N LEU A 89 12.42 9.00 -12.48
CA LEU A 89 12.02 8.87 -13.90
C LEU A 89 13.02 9.50 -14.88
N ASN A 90 13.79 10.50 -14.44
CA ASN A 90 14.82 11.12 -15.27
C ASN A 90 16.15 10.34 -15.23
N GLN A 91 16.42 9.59 -14.16
CA GLN A 91 17.66 8.82 -14.01
C GLN A 91 17.52 7.35 -14.41
N CYS A 92 16.34 6.75 -14.24
CA CYS A 92 16.08 5.33 -14.45
C CYS A 92 15.09 5.11 -15.59
N ALA A 93 15.49 4.37 -16.62
CA ALA A 93 14.61 4.01 -17.73
C ALA A 93 13.43 3.10 -17.32
N GLY A 94 13.61 2.26 -16.30
CA GLY A 94 12.64 1.27 -15.84
C GLY A 94 11.94 1.59 -14.51
N GLY A 95 12.15 2.77 -13.95
CA GLY A 95 11.82 3.04 -12.56
C GLY A 95 12.91 2.57 -11.60
N GLY A 96 12.65 2.73 -10.31
CA GLY A 96 13.67 2.61 -9.29
C GLY A 96 13.16 3.05 -7.92
N TYR A 97 14.10 3.20 -7.01
CA TYR A 97 13.87 3.50 -5.61
C TYR A 97 14.69 4.72 -5.18
N LEU A 98 14.09 5.57 -4.34
CA LEU A 98 14.73 6.73 -3.76
C LEU A 98 14.31 6.90 -2.30
N ASP A 99 15.30 6.90 -1.41
CA ASP A 99 15.16 7.41 -0.05
C ASP A 99 15.26 8.93 -0.06
N THR A 100 14.29 9.62 0.52
CA THR A 100 14.36 11.08 0.72
C THR A 100 14.56 11.41 2.19
N ALA A 101 15.27 12.50 2.47
CA ALA A 101 15.39 13.02 3.82
C ALA A 101 14.23 14.00 4.10
N PRO A 102 13.49 13.87 5.21
CA PRO A 102 13.48 12.78 6.19
C PRO A 102 12.49 11.65 5.82
N SER A 103 12.96 10.40 5.87
CA SER A 103 12.19 9.14 5.99
C SER A 103 11.03 8.85 5.03
N ILE A 104 10.96 9.49 3.86
CA ILE A 104 10.04 9.05 2.80
C ILE A 104 10.78 8.17 1.81
N HIS A 105 10.17 7.04 1.49
CA HIS A 105 10.65 6.09 0.50
C HIS A 105 9.77 6.17 -0.74
N LEU A 106 10.36 6.44 -1.90
CA LEU A 106 9.68 6.50 -3.19
C LEU A 106 10.12 5.31 -4.04
N ASN A 107 9.16 4.69 -4.71
CA ASN A 107 9.40 3.55 -5.58
C ASN A 107 8.55 3.64 -6.85
N ILE A 108 9.16 3.31 -7.98
CA ILE A 108 8.49 3.14 -9.27
C ILE A 108 8.83 1.75 -9.81
N GLY A 109 7.82 1.00 -10.20
CA GLY A 109 7.98 -0.31 -10.82
C GLY A 109 6.80 -0.66 -11.72
N ASN A 110 6.77 -1.91 -12.20
CA ASN A 110 5.65 -2.38 -12.98
C ASN A 110 4.43 -2.70 -12.11
N SER A 111 3.23 -2.37 -12.60
CA SER A 111 1.98 -2.80 -11.98
C SER A 111 1.91 -4.32 -11.84
N ALA A 112 1.33 -4.80 -10.74
CA ALA A 112 1.26 -6.22 -10.48
C ALA A 112 0.35 -6.94 -11.49
N THR A 113 0.67 -8.20 -11.78
CA THR A 113 -0.07 -9.05 -12.72
C THR A 113 -0.47 -10.37 -12.05
N GLY A 114 -1.25 -11.20 -12.76
CA GLY A 114 -1.65 -12.52 -12.28
C GLY A 114 -2.39 -12.46 -10.93
N PRO A 115 -2.01 -13.27 -9.93
CA PRO A 115 -2.68 -13.33 -8.63
C PRO A 115 -2.55 -12.04 -7.81
N TYR A 116 -1.63 -11.14 -8.17
CA TYR A 116 -1.42 -9.86 -7.47
C TYR A 116 -2.18 -8.69 -8.11
N LYS A 117 -2.71 -8.85 -9.33
CA LYS A 117 -3.49 -7.81 -10.01
C LYS A 117 -4.65 -7.22 -9.17
N PRO A 118 -5.38 -8.01 -8.34
CA PRO A 118 -6.47 -7.46 -7.52
C PRO A 118 -6.03 -6.47 -6.43
N TYR A 119 -4.72 -6.39 -6.15
CA TYR A 119 -4.16 -5.44 -5.18
C TYR A 119 -3.70 -4.14 -5.83
N ASN A 120 -3.67 -4.06 -7.17
CA ASN A 120 -3.43 -2.80 -7.85
C ASN A 120 -4.53 -1.80 -7.48
N SER A 121 -4.13 -0.58 -7.20
CA SER A 121 -5.02 0.51 -6.81
C SER A 121 -6.05 0.91 -7.88
N ASP A 122 -5.79 0.60 -9.16
CA ASP A 122 -6.71 0.81 -10.28
C ASP A 122 -7.63 -0.39 -10.56
N PHE A 123 -7.47 -1.48 -9.81
CA PHE A 123 -8.41 -2.60 -9.84
C PHE A 123 -9.77 -2.16 -9.28
N PRO A 124 -10.90 -2.51 -9.94
CA PRO A 124 -12.21 -2.07 -9.51
C PRO A 124 -12.55 -2.49 -8.07
N TYR A 125 -13.09 -1.55 -7.29
CA TYR A 125 -13.64 -1.84 -5.97
C TYR A 125 -14.83 -2.81 -6.08
N LEU A 126 -15.12 -3.52 -4.98
CA LEU A 126 -16.27 -4.43 -4.86
C LEU A 126 -16.30 -5.51 -5.96
N THR A 127 -15.12 -5.87 -6.46
CA THR A 127 -14.92 -6.95 -7.43
C THR A 127 -14.14 -8.06 -6.76
N GLU A 128 -14.81 -9.17 -6.45
CA GLU A 128 -14.16 -10.35 -5.87
C GLU A 128 -13.29 -11.03 -6.91
N THR A 129 -12.05 -11.32 -6.52
CA THR A 129 -11.17 -12.22 -7.27
C THR A 129 -10.92 -13.46 -6.43
N CYS A 130 -11.13 -14.62 -7.03
CA CYS A 130 -11.00 -15.92 -6.36
C CYS A 130 -9.80 -16.70 -6.91
N GLY A 131 -9.35 -17.72 -6.18
CA GLY A 131 -8.27 -18.62 -6.63
C GLY A 131 -6.88 -18.01 -6.59
N LEU A 132 -6.64 -17.06 -5.67
CA LEU A 132 -5.34 -16.37 -5.50
C LEU A 132 -4.24 -17.25 -4.89
N ASN A 133 -4.57 -18.46 -4.46
CA ASN A 133 -3.63 -19.42 -3.89
C ASN A 133 -3.86 -20.76 -4.57
N THR A 134 -3.15 -20.97 -5.66
CA THR A 134 -3.13 -22.24 -6.37
C THR A 134 -2.65 -23.36 -5.44
N HIS A 135 -3.26 -24.54 -5.57
CA HIS A 135 -2.95 -25.74 -4.76
C HIS A 135 -3.21 -25.65 -3.25
N ALA A 136 -3.90 -24.60 -2.79
CA ALA A 136 -4.41 -24.54 -1.43
C ALA A 136 -5.46 -25.63 -1.16
N HIS A 137 -5.67 -25.94 0.11
CA HIS A 137 -6.82 -26.75 0.50
C HIS A 137 -8.12 -25.96 0.37
N ASP A 138 -9.21 -26.68 0.15
CA ASP A 138 -10.55 -26.13 0.15
C ASP A 138 -10.86 -25.45 1.48
N ILE A 139 -11.46 -24.27 1.38
CA ILE A 139 -11.99 -23.50 2.50
C ILE A 139 -13.43 -23.95 2.76
N VAL A 140 -13.78 -24.14 4.04
CA VAL A 140 -15.16 -24.38 4.46
C VAL A 140 -15.81 -23.04 4.77
N LYS A 141 -16.91 -22.74 4.08
CA LYS A 141 -17.66 -21.48 4.23
C LYS A 141 -18.04 -21.18 5.68
N GLU A 142 -18.55 -22.17 6.41
CA GLU A 142 -18.96 -22.03 7.81
C GLU A 142 -17.79 -21.63 8.71
N ASP A 143 -16.57 -22.06 8.41
CA ASP A 143 -15.37 -21.67 9.14
C ASP A 143 -15.08 -20.18 8.94
N CYS A 144 -15.22 -19.66 7.70
CA CYS A 144 -15.08 -18.23 7.45
C CYS A 144 -16.15 -17.40 8.17
N MET A 145 -17.41 -17.85 8.15
CA MET A 145 -18.49 -17.16 8.87
C MET A 145 -18.23 -17.11 10.38
N LYS A 146 -17.72 -18.21 10.96
CA LYS A 146 -17.30 -18.24 12.37
C LYS A 146 -16.12 -17.31 12.64
N ALA A 147 -15.11 -17.29 11.77
CA ALA A 147 -13.97 -16.38 11.88
C ALA A 147 -14.44 -14.93 11.90
N TYR A 148 -15.33 -14.54 10.97
CA TYR A 148 -15.93 -13.21 10.92
C TYR A 148 -16.67 -12.83 12.20
N HIS A 149 -17.57 -13.70 12.68
CA HIS A 149 -18.35 -13.43 13.89
C HIS A 149 -17.51 -13.41 15.17
N SER A 150 -16.28 -13.91 15.13
CA SER A 150 -15.34 -13.88 16.26
C SER A 150 -14.49 -12.61 16.34
N ILE A 151 -14.63 -11.68 15.40
CA ILE A 151 -13.93 -10.40 15.43
C ILE A 151 -14.61 -9.51 16.48
N PRO A 152 -13.86 -9.00 17.48
CA PRO A 152 -14.40 -8.04 18.45
C PRO A 152 -14.86 -6.75 17.76
N MET A 153 -15.91 -6.11 18.27
CA MET A 153 -16.45 -4.87 17.73
C MET A 153 -16.74 -3.86 18.83
N SER A 154 -16.66 -2.57 18.50
CA SER A 154 -17.16 -1.48 19.36
C SER A 154 -18.70 -1.46 19.39
N VAL A 155 -19.27 -0.62 20.24
CA VAL A 155 -20.74 -0.45 20.31
C VAL A 155 -21.31 0.17 19.03
N GLU A 156 -20.51 0.98 18.32
CA GLU A 156 -20.81 1.55 17.02
C GLU A 156 -20.62 0.56 15.86
N GLY A 157 -20.07 -0.64 16.15
CA GLY A 157 -19.84 -1.68 15.16
C GLY A 157 -18.53 -1.55 14.40
N ASN A 158 -17.56 -0.75 14.87
CA ASN A 158 -16.20 -0.72 14.33
C ASN A 158 -15.47 -2.02 14.68
N PHE A 159 -14.68 -2.56 13.78
CA PHE A 159 -13.87 -3.76 14.07
C PHE A 159 -12.67 -3.42 14.96
N LEU A 160 -12.39 -4.29 15.93
CA LEU A 160 -11.30 -4.16 16.88
C LEU A 160 -10.37 -5.38 16.80
N ASN A 161 -9.11 -5.20 17.19
CA ASN A 161 -8.18 -6.30 17.42
C ASN A 161 -8.43 -7.02 18.76
N GLU A 162 -7.63 -8.05 19.07
CA GLU A 162 -7.76 -8.82 20.33
C GLU A 162 -7.59 -7.98 21.61
N ASN A 163 -6.92 -6.84 21.51
CA ASN A 163 -6.73 -5.91 22.63
C ASN A 163 -7.86 -4.89 22.72
N ASN A 164 -8.96 -5.07 21.98
CA ASN A 164 -10.09 -4.14 21.86
C ASN A 164 -9.67 -2.73 21.37
N GLN A 165 -8.71 -2.68 20.44
CA GLN A 165 -8.23 -1.45 19.82
C GLN A 165 -8.46 -1.45 18.32
N GLU A 166 -8.75 -0.27 17.76
CA GLU A 166 -8.73 -0.06 16.31
C GLU A 166 -7.31 -0.28 15.78
N ALA A 167 -7.20 -1.02 14.68
CA ALA A 167 -5.93 -1.48 14.13
C ALA A 167 -5.91 -1.36 12.60
N PRO A 168 -4.71 -1.27 11.98
CA PRO A 168 -4.58 -1.27 10.53
C PRO A 168 -4.84 -2.66 9.92
N SER A 169 -4.83 -3.71 10.73
CA SER A 169 -5.08 -5.08 10.28
C SER A 169 -5.70 -5.93 11.38
N ILE A 170 -6.56 -6.87 10.98
CA ILE A 170 -7.18 -7.89 11.83
C ILE A 170 -7.06 -9.23 11.10
N GLU A 171 -6.54 -10.25 11.78
CA GLU A 171 -6.46 -11.61 11.26
C GLU A 171 -7.19 -12.56 12.22
N LYS A 172 -8.10 -13.38 11.67
CA LYS A 172 -8.81 -14.43 12.41
C LYS A 172 -8.74 -15.74 11.67
N THR A 173 -8.38 -16.80 12.39
CA THR A 173 -8.36 -18.15 11.85
C THR A 173 -9.32 -19.04 12.64
N VAL A 174 -10.24 -19.69 11.93
CA VAL A 174 -11.12 -20.74 12.47
C VAL A 174 -11.12 -21.89 11.48
N GLY A 175 -10.87 -23.11 11.96
CA GLY A 175 -10.86 -24.31 11.13
C GLY A 175 -9.97 -24.15 9.89
N THR A 176 -10.58 -24.24 8.72
CA THR A 176 -9.91 -24.11 7.40
C THR A 176 -9.74 -22.69 6.90
N CYS A 177 -10.39 -21.69 7.51
CA CYS A 177 -10.42 -20.33 6.98
C CYS A 177 -9.56 -19.38 7.81
N THR A 178 -8.66 -18.65 7.13
CA THR A 178 -8.02 -17.46 7.64
C THR A 178 -8.60 -16.25 6.93
N LEU A 179 -9.22 -15.37 7.71
CA LEU A 179 -9.78 -14.09 7.32
C LEU A 179 -8.81 -12.98 7.68
N ILE A 180 -8.52 -12.08 6.74
CA ILE A 180 -7.62 -10.93 6.95
C ILE A 180 -8.32 -9.67 6.44
N PHE A 181 -8.46 -8.69 7.33
CA PHE A 181 -8.89 -7.33 7.01
C PHE A 181 -7.71 -6.40 7.20
N TYR A 182 -7.43 -5.55 6.23
CA TYR A 182 -6.37 -4.56 6.41
C TYR A 182 -6.56 -3.30 5.59
N ALA A 183 -6.07 -2.20 6.14
CA ALA A 183 -5.94 -0.92 5.47
C ALA A 183 -4.73 -0.93 4.53
N SER A 184 -4.93 -0.55 3.27
CA SER A 184 -3.85 -0.50 2.29
C SER A 184 -2.81 0.58 2.58
N ASP A 185 -3.17 1.62 3.32
CA ASP A 185 -2.29 2.75 3.62
C ASP A 185 -1.62 2.68 4.99
N GLY A 186 -1.83 1.58 5.72
CA GLY A 186 -1.27 1.38 7.06
C GLY A 186 -1.90 2.24 8.17
N SER A 187 -2.94 3.04 7.85
CA SER A 187 -3.74 3.73 8.86
C SER A 187 -4.70 2.76 9.56
N LYS A 188 -5.34 3.17 10.66
CA LYS A 188 -6.33 2.31 11.32
C LYS A 188 -7.56 2.16 10.43
N MET A 189 -8.19 1.00 10.53
CA MET A 189 -9.51 0.77 9.93
C MET A 189 -10.60 1.44 10.77
N ASN A 190 -11.51 2.14 10.11
CA ASN A 190 -12.73 2.69 10.71
C ASN A 190 -14.01 2.15 10.04
N ALA A 191 -13.87 1.09 9.23
CA ALA A 191 -14.99 0.41 8.62
C ALA A 191 -15.88 -0.25 9.69
N THR A 192 -17.19 -0.18 9.46
CA THR A 192 -18.19 -0.80 10.34
C THR A 192 -18.64 -2.16 9.82
N ASN A 193 -19.15 -2.99 10.73
CA ASN A 193 -19.79 -4.26 10.39
C ASN A 193 -20.92 -4.09 9.36
N GLY A 194 -21.72 -3.01 9.48
CA GLY A 194 -22.79 -2.71 8.51
C GLY A 194 -22.29 -2.50 7.09
N GLN A 195 -21.10 -1.92 6.93
CA GLN A 195 -20.47 -1.71 5.62
C GLN A 195 -19.81 -2.99 5.09
N ILE A 196 -19.10 -3.73 5.95
CA ILE A 196 -18.25 -4.85 5.53
C ILE A 196 -19.01 -6.16 5.38
N ARG A 197 -20.02 -6.42 6.23
CA ARG A 197 -20.70 -7.72 6.28
C ARG A 197 -21.28 -8.17 4.93
N PRO A 198 -22.04 -7.34 4.18
CA PRO A 198 -22.59 -7.77 2.89
C PRO A 198 -21.49 -8.12 1.88
N ILE A 199 -20.39 -7.36 1.90
CA ILE A 199 -19.25 -7.55 0.99
C ILE A 199 -18.50 -8.84 1.34
N PHE A 200 -18.30 -9.10 2.63
CA PHE A 200 -17.70 -10.34 3.11
C PHE A 200 -18.57 -11.57 2.76
N GLU A 201 -19.88 -11.51 3.00
CA GLU A 201 -20.80 -12.59 2.64
C GLU A 201 -20.76 -12.86 1.12
N GLN A 202 -20.72 -11.81 0.29
CA GLN A 202 -20.57 -11.93 -1.15
C GLN A 202 -19.23 -12.58 -1.54
N LEU A 203 -18.12 -12.16 -0.93
CA LEU A 203 -16.79 -12.75 -1.15
C LEU A 203 -16.78 -14.26 -0.88
N VAL A 204 -17.26 -14.66 0.31
CA VAL A 204 -17.29 -16.08 0.71
C VAL A 204 -18.21 -16.88 -0.20
N ASN A 205 -19.38 -16.34 -0.59
CA ASN A 205 -20.31 -17.04 -1.47
C ASN A 205 -19.76 -17.21 -2.88
N LYS A 206 -19.11 -16.18 -3.43
CA LYS A 206 -18.60 -16.19 -4.81
C LYS A 206 -17.34 -17.03 -4.95
N CYS A 207 -16.44 -16.98 -3.97
CA CYS A 207 -15.21 -17.76 -3.99
C CYS A 207 -15.36 -19.18 -3.45
N ASP A 208 -16.46 -19.48 -2.74
CA ASP A 208 -16.82 -20.80 -2.23
C ASP A 208 -15.65 -21.46 -1.47
N LYS A 209 -14.99 -22.45 -2.08
CA LYS A 209 -13.88 -23.21 -1.49
C LYS A 209 -12.51 -22.60 -1.74
N GLN A 210 -12.42 -21.52 -2.50
CA GLN A 210 -11.16 -20.91 -2.93
C GLN A 210 -10.79 -19.72 -2.05
N SER A 211 -9.50 -19.38 -2.04
CA SER A 211 -9.08 -18.08 -1.53
C SER A 211 -9.68 -16.96 -2.36
N GLY A 212 -9.80 -15.77 -1.78
CA GLY A 212 -10.31 -14.62 -2.49
C GLY A 212 -9.97 -13.31 -1.82
N VAL A 213 -10.06 -12.24 -2.60
CA VAL A 213 -9.90 -10.87 -2.13
C VAL A 213 -10.92 -9.95 -2.78
N VAL A 214 -11.33 -8.93 -2.04
CA VAL A 214 -12.09 -7.78 -2.54
C VAL A 214 -11.62 -6.53 -1.82
N SER A 215 -11.65 -5.39 -2.52
CA SER A 215 -11.32 -4.09 -1.93
C SER A 215 -12.56 -3.21 -1.80
N VAL A 216 -12.58 -2.40 -0.74
CA VAL A 216 -13.66 -1.46 -0.41
C VAL A 216 -13.08 -0.07 -0.34
N LYS A 217 -13.69 0.88 -1.07
CA LYS A 217 -13.26 2.28 -1.04
C LYS A 217 -13.53 2.88 0.33
N GLY A 218 -12.52 3.53 0.93
CA GLY A 218 -12.62 4.08 2.29
C GLY A 218 -12.54 2.99 3.37
N GLY A 219 -13.18 3.25 4.52
CA GLY A 219 -13.15 2.32 5.67
C GLY A 219 -11.82 2.35 6.45
N VAL A 220 -11.03 3.39 6.23
CA VAL A 220 -9.74 3.65 6.88
C VAL A 220 -9.66 5.12 7.28
N GLU A 221 -8.77 5.47 8.22
CA GLU A 221 -8.58 6.85 8.67
C GLU A 221 -7.80 7.72 7.67
N GLY A 222 -6.83 7.15 6.97
CA GLY A 222 -6.01 7.87 6.01
C GLY A 222 -6.72 8.08 4.67
N GLN A 223 -6.43 9.19 4.01
CA GLN A 223 -7.17 9.62 2.80
C GLN A 223 -6.78 8.83 1.55
N ASN A 224 -5.64 8.13 1.60
CA ASN A 224 -5.07 7.40 0.48
C ASN A 224 -5.31 5.89 0.54
N GLY A 225 -5.98 5.40 1.59
CA GLY A 225 -6.20 3.99 1.80
C GLY A 225 -7.56 3.45 1.36
N ARG A 226 -7.63 2.12 1.37
CA ARG A 226 -8.83 1.30 1.17
C ARG A 226 -8.76 0.09 2.07
N VAL A 227 -9.90 -0.53 2.37
CA VAL A 227 -9.93 -1.81 3.08
C VAL A 227 -9.83 -2.96 2.09
N TYR A 228 -8.95 -3.92 2.37
CA TYR A 228 -8.95 -5.22 1.72
C TYR A 228 -9.56 -6.27 2.64
N LEU A 229 -10.45 -7.11 2.09
CA LEU A 229 -10.99 -8.29 2.73
C LEU A 229 -10.42 -9.51 2.00
N LYS A 230 -9.70 -10.36 2.71
CA LYS A 230 -9.07 -11.55 2.15
C LYS A 230 -9.48 -12.80 2.92
N ILE A 231 -9.80 -13.87 2.19
CA ILE A 231 -9.97 -15.22 2.72
C ILE A 231 -8.92 -16.14 2.10
N ARG A 232 -8.33 -17.02 2.91
CA ARG A 232 -7.42 -18.07 2.44
C ARG A 232 -7.53 -19.32 3.31
N SER A 233 -7.04 -20.44 2.78
CA SER A 233 -6.86 -21.66 3.57
C SER A 233 -5.83 -21.44 4.67
N SER A 234 -6.18 -21.83 5.90
CA SER A 234 -5.25 -21.91 7.04
C SER A 234 -4.30 -23.11 6.96
N ARG A 235 -4.66 -24.11 6.15
CA ARG A 235 -3.87 -25.33 5.94
C ARG A 235 -2.74 -25.06 4.95
N SER A 236 -1.57 -25.61 5.27
CA SER A 236 -0.41 -25.61 4.39
C SER A 236 -0.75 -26.14 3.00
N CYS A 237 -0.14 -25.56 1.99
CA CYS A 237 -0.33 -25.92 0.59
C CYS A 237 -0.02 -27.41 0.36
N LYS A 238 -0.71 -28.04 -0.60
CA LYS A 238 -0.47 -29.45 -0.96
C LYS A 238 0.91 -29.67 -1.60
N VAL A 239 1.58 -28.58 -1.98
CA VAL A 239 2.92 -28.50 -2.53
C VAL A 239 3.70 -27.41 -1.78
N GLN A 240 5.03 -27.37 -1.91
CA GLN A 240 5.90 -26.53 -1.07
C GLN A 240 5.63 -25.00 -1.17
N VAL A 241 4.93 -24.53 -2.20
CA VAL A 241 4.60 -23.11 -2.43
C VAL A 241 3.16 -22.96 -2.93
N CYS A 242 2.36 -22.08 -2.32
CA CYS A 242 1.16 -21.54 -2.95
C CYS A 242 1.54 -20.28 -3.73
N TYR A 243 1.10 -20.17 -4.99
CA TYR A 243 1.13 -18.92 -5.76
C TYR A 243 -0.23 -18.24 -5.72
#